data_AF-A0AAD6VR16-F1
#
_entry.id   AF-A0AAD6VR16-F1
#
_cell.length_a   1.000
_cell.length_b   1.000
_cell.length_c   1.000
_cell.angle_alpha   90.00
_cell.angle_beta   90.00
_cell.angle_gamma   90.00
#
_symmetry.space_group_name_H-M   'P 1'
#
loop_
_entity.id
_entity.type
_entity.pdbx_description
1 polymer ?
#
loop_
_entity_poly.entity_id
_entity_poly.type
_entity_poly.pdbx_seq_one_letter_code
_entity_poly.pdbx_strand_id
1 'polypeptide(L)'
;MPRRSRHYSLFSPPRLSMSELVQTTLSHDSTDLLIDKWLEHRGYGHDVYNEWFRGFRDVPDRKNVAHDRQSIVWNKGDFVPENVFCRTVDTGRLIPLDRTWTTHLFHHRSMQERKFHMMHVVFTMLPELMLLRGMHDGGCDEIYIIVTDLKRQEMDDATAFFKLLCRNTFGRTCKPSVEQEIQYEHMRISHTLARHRRTPCFPQIDLTFRAILYEKRPRFIILFSTSYSQILFTHHSYVPEADIFFDYPTGCLNPCCTDDCELIRFPRNGPESAQVLDIKRGGKYGKRVKRRQMCNWIDCDVCFDADGVAIEKRDAGSTEGSESSGESGRARIVTKTCSKCRLVNYCSLDHQRKDWEEHKRVCSKG
;
A
#
# COMPACT_ATOMS: atom_id res chain seq x y z
N MET A 1 -40.75 5.16 -6.14
CA MET A 1 -40.30 4.35 -7.29
C MET A 1 -39.10 3.52 -6.88
N PRO A 2 -39.09 2.19 -7.07
CA PRO A 2 -37.91 1.38 -6.76
C PRO A 2 -36.76 1.79 -7.68
N ARG A 3 -35.58 2.07 -7.11
CA ARG A 3 -34.37 2.42 -7.88
C ARG A 3 -34.09 1.30 -8.87
N ARG A 4 -34.13 1.59 -10.18
CA ARG A 4 -33.68 0.64 -11.22
C ARG A 4 -32.28 0.14 -10.85
N SER A 5 -32.14 -1.18 -10.69
CA SER A 5 -30.86 -1.85 -10.50
C SER A 5 -29.93 -1.44 -11.65
N ARG A 6 -28.84 -0.72 -11.33
CA ARG A 6 -27.82 -0.38 -12.32
C ARG A 6 -27.21 -1.69 -12.80
N HIS A 7 -27.36 -1.96 -14.08
CA HIS A 7 -26.77 -3.15 -14.69
C HIS A 7 -25.25 -3.08 -14.62
N TYR A 8 -24.63 -4.25 -14.44
CA TYR A 8 -23.18 -4.39 -14.48
C TYR A 8 -22.63 -3.85 -15.80
N SER A 9 -21.61 -2.98 -15.71
CA SER A 9 -20.91 -2.42 -16.87
C SER A 9 -19.42 -2.40 -16.56
N LEU A 10 -18.61 -2.88 -17.51
CA LEU A 10 -17.14 -2.89 -17.42
C LEU A 10 -16.55 -1.47 -17.46
N PHE A 11 -17.19 -0.59 -18.23
CA PHE A 11 -16.67 0.74 -18.54
C PHE A 11 -17.29 1.86 -17.68
N SER A 12 -18.31 1.55 -16.91
CA SER A 12 -18.90 2.49 -15.96
C SER A 12 -18.32 2.26 -14.55
N PRO A 13 -18.04 3.34 -13.78
CA PRO A 13 -17.64 3.20 -12.38
C PRO A 13 -18.71 2.46 -11.55
N PRO A 14 -18.41 1.27 -11.01
CA PRO A 14 -19.32 0.56 -10.11
C PRO A 14 -19.26 1.18 -8.71
N ARG A 15 -20.21 0.77 -7.87
CA ARG A 15 -20.23 1.14 -6.45
C ARG A 15 -20.03 -0.07 -5.56
N LEU A 16 -19.46 0.11 -4.36
CA LEU A 16 -19.30 -0.98 -3.40
C LEU A 16 -20.65 -1.58 -2.99
N SER A 17 -21.70 -0.76 -2.98
CA SER A 17 -23.08 -1.21 -2.74
C SER A 17 -23.62 -2.17 -3.82
N MET A 18 -22.93 -2.31 -4.96
CA MET A 18 -23.27 -3.29 -6.01
C MET A 18 -22.51 -4.61 -5.81
N SER A 19 -21.54 -4.67 -4.89
CA SER A 19 -20.81 -5.89 -4.61
C SER A 19 -21.71 -6.89 -3.90
N GLU A 20 -21.63 -8.14 -4.37
CA GLU A 20 -22.27 -9.29 -3.72
C GLU A 20 -21.34 -9.95 -2.69
N LEU A 21 -20.10 -9.46 -2.55
CA LEU A 21 -19.17 -9.97 -1.57
C LEU A 21 -19.52 -9.43 -0.19
N VAL A 22 -19.36 -10.29 0.82
CA VAL A 22 -19.51 -9.89 2.20
C VAL A 22 -18.25 -9.16 2.62
N GLN A 23 -18.43 -7.98 3.21
CA GLN A 23 -17.35 -7.19 3.79
C GLN A 23 -17.24 -7.49 5.28
N THR A 24 -16.11 -8.05 5.70
CA THR A 24 -15.70 -8.14 7.10
C THR A 24 -14.66 -7.07 7.36
N THR A 25 -14.86 -6.27 8.41
CA THR A 25 -13.90 -5.20 8.78
C THR A 25 -13.24 -5.55 10.10
N LEU A 26 -11.91 -5.51 10.13
CA LEU A 26 -11.12 -5.59 11.34
C LEU A 26 -10.69 -4.17 11.72
N SER A 27 -11.07 -3.73 12.91
CA SER A 27 -10.69 -2.42 13.45
C SER A 27 -9.20 -2.37 13.77
N HIS A 28 -8.70 -1.17 14.06
CA HIS A 28 -7.36 -0.99 14.62
C HIS A 28 -7.15 -1.83 15.88
N ASP A 29 -8.10 -1.85 16.83
CA ASP A 29 -8.00 -2.69 18.03
C ASP A 29 -7.83 -4.19 17.71
N SER A 30 -8.51 -4.66 16.66
CA SER A 30 -8.40 -6.05 16.21
C SER A 30 -7.02 -6.32 15.63
N THR A 31 -6.46 -5.36 14.89
CA THR A 31 -5.11 -5.41 14.34
C THR A 31 -4.07 -5.40 15.45
N ASP A 32 -4.21 -4.54 16.46
CA ASP A 32 -3.28 -4.44 17.59
C ASP A 32 -3.24 -5.75 18.39
N LEU A 33 -4.42 -6.34 18.64
CA LEU A 33 -4.52 -7.66 19.26
C LEU A 33 -3.80 -8.76 18.43
N LEU A 34 -3.84 -8.68 17.10
CA LEU A 34 -3.11 -9.63 16.24
C LEU A 34 -1.60 -9.40 16.29
N ILE A 35 -1.16 -8.14 16.39
CA ILE A 35 0.24 -7.78 16.58
C ILE A 35 0.73 -8.36 17.91
N ASP A 36 0.05 -8.09 19.01
CA ASP A 36 0.42 -8.61 20.34
C ASP A 36 0.53 -10.14 20.33
N LYS A 37 -0.48 -10.82 19.77
CA LYS A 37 -0.42 -12.28 19.59
C LYS A 37 0.77 -12.71 18.75
N TRP A 38 1.06 -12.01 17.66
CA TRP A 38 2.22 -12.33 16.83
C TRP A 38 3.53 -12.15 17.60
N LEU A 39 3.66 -11.10 18.44
CA LEU A 39 4.81 -10.88 19.32
C LEU A 39 4.97 -12.01 20.37
N GLU A 40 3.87 -12.48 20.96
CA GLU A 40 3.86 -13.55 21.97
C GLU A 40 4.28 -14.91 21.40
N HIS A 41 3.84 -15.24 20.18
CA HIS A 41 4.10 -16.55 19.57
C HIS A 41 5.55 -16.75 19.09
N ARG A 42 6.39 -15.70 19.15
CA ARG A 42 7.81 -15.76 18.72
C ARG A 42 8.69 -16.66 19.59
N GLY A 43 8.20 -17.11 20.75
CA GLY A 43 8.96 -17.93 21.69
C GLY A 43 9.19 -19.40 21.26
N TYR A 44 8.57 -19.87 20.17
CA TYR A 44 8.50 -21.31 19.85
C TYR A 44 9.34 -21.79 18.65
N GLY A 45 10.21 -20.95 18.05
CA GLY A 45 11.10 -21.35 16.94
C GLY A 45 11.80 -20.19 16.24
N HIS A 46 12.62 -20.47 15.23
CA HIS A 46 13.29 -19.48 14.38
C HIS A 46 12.26 -18.56 13.67
N ASP A 47 11.95 -17.41 14.27
CA ASP A 47 11.16 -16.36 13.63
C ASP A 47 12.02 -15.65 12.57
N VAL A 48 11.91 -16.13 11.33
CA VAL A 48 12.64 -15.61 10.16
C VAL A 48 12.41 -14.10 9.96
N TYR A 49 11.25 -13.57 10.38
CA TYR A 49 10.99 -12.14 10.29
C TYR A 49 11.81 -11.36 11.34
N ASN A 50 11.88 -11.87 12.57
CA ASN A 50 12.73 -11.27 13.62
C ASN A 50 14.21 -11.28 13.20
N GLU A 51 14.70 -12.40 12.67
CA GLU A 51 16.08 -12.50 12.16
C GLU A 51 16.34 -11.50 11.03
N TRP A 52 15.40 -11.35 10.10
CA TRP A 52 15.49 -10.36 9.02
C TRP A 52 15.51 -8.92 9.55
N PHE A 53 14.64 -8.58 10.53
CA PHE A 53 14.65 -7.26 11.15
C PHE A 53 15.95 -6.98 11.92
N ARG A 54 16.51 -7.98 12.63
CA ARG A 54 17.81 -7.86 13.30
C ARG A 54 18.93 -7.57 12.31
N GLY A 55 18.84 -8.08 11.09
CA GLY A 55 19.76 -7.73 10.00
C GLY A 55 19.92 -6.22 9.78
N PHE A 56 18.86 -5.42 9.91
CA PHE A 56 18.94 -3.95 9.78
C PHE A 56 19.59 -3.27 10.99
N ARG A 57 19.54 -3.88 12.17
CA ARG A 57 20.16 -3.35 13.39
C ARG A 57 21.65 -3.71 13.45
N ASP A 58 21.98 -4.95 13.10
CA ASP A 58 23.26 -5.56 13.45
C ASP A 58 24.27 -5.48 12.28
N VAL A 59 23.83 -5.33 11.02
CA VAL A 59 24.72 -5.23 9.84
C VAL A 59 25.02 -3.77 9.48
N PRO A 60 26.27 -3.28 9.63
CA PRO A 60 26.65 -1.90 9.34
C PRO A 60 26.47 -1.51 7.87
N ASP A 61 26.65 -2.44 6.93
CA ASP A 61 26.54 -2.18 5.50
C ASP A 61 25.10 -1.84 5.05
N ARG A 62 24.09 -2.29 5.80
CA ARG A 62 22.69 -1.88 5.62
C ARG A 62 22.38 -0.50 6.20
N LYS A 63 23.30 0.12 6.94
CA LYS A 63 23.12 1.44 7.55
C LYS A 63 23.48 2.58 6.60
N ASN A 64 24.32 2.31 5.60
CA ASN A 64 24.77 3.29 4.59
C ASN A 64 23.76 3.44 3.44
N VAL A 65 22.49 3.64 3.77
CA VAL A 65 21.46 3.93 2.76
C VAL A 65 21.49 5.44 2.48
N ALA A 66 21.67 5.80 1.22
CA ALA A 66 21.62 7.19 0.77
C ALA A 66 20.38 7.91 1.34
N HIS A 67 20.52 9.17 1.76
CA HIS A 67 19.46 9.95 2.43
C HIS A 67 18.12 9.98 1.67
N ASP A 68 18.17 9.85 0.35
CA ASP A 68 17.00 9.89 -0.53
C ASP A 68 16.36 8.54 -0.82
N ARG A 69 16.99 7.43 -0.41
CA ARG A 69 16.46 6.08 -0.65
C ARG A 69 15.54 5.62 0.46
N GLN A 70 14.62 4.73 0.10
CA GLN A 70 13.75 4.10 1.05
C GLN A 70 14.59 3.24 2.02
N SER A 71 14.24 3.22 3.30
CA SER A 71 15.01 2.51 4.31
C SER A 71 14.13 1.97 5.43
N ILE A 72 14.61 0.91 6.07
CA ILE A 72 14.11 0.40 7.35
C ILE A 72 15.21 0.63 8.37
N VAL A 73 14.87 1.22 9.51
CA VAL A 73 15.84 1.59 10.53
C VAL A 73 15.36 1.12 11.90
N TRP A 74 16.22 0.37 12.58
CA TRP A 74 16.01 -0.05 13.96
C TRP A 74 17.34 0.08 14.71
N ASN A 75 17.43 1.08 15.60
CA ASN A 75 18.70 1.44 16.24
C ASN A 75 18.75 1.17 17.74
N LYS A 76 17.60 1.14 18.43
CA LYS A 76 17.50 1.01 19.89
C LYS A 76 16.24 0.22 20.27
N GLY A 77 16.23 -0.24 21.52
CA GLY A 77 15.08 -0.92 22.12
C GLY A 77 14.87 -2.34 21.61
N ASP A 78 13.89 -3.00 22.20
CA ASP A 78 13.49 -4.35 21.84
C ASP A 78 12.77 -4.39 20.49
N PHE A 79 12.63 -5.60 19.93
CA PHE A 79 11.95 -5.83 18.66
C PHE A 79 10.43 -5.72 18.83
N VAL A 80 9.96 -4.48 18.89
CA VAL A 80 8.55 -4.11 18.85
C VAL A 80 8.31 -3.15 17.69
N PRO A 81 7.11 -3.14 17.09
CA PRO A 81 6.82 -2.31 15.90
C PRO A 81 7.14 -0.82 16.10
N GLU A 82 6.95 -0.32 17.32
CA GLU A 82 7.20 1.09 17.67
C GLU A 82 8.68 1.52 17.54
N ASN A 83 9.60 0.56 17.62
CA ASN A 83 11.04 0.81 17.56
C ASN A 83 11.63 0.64 16.15
N VAL A 84 10.82 0.15 15.20
CA VAL A 84 11.23 -0.08 13.82
C VAL A 84 10.58 0.97 12.94
N PHE A 85 11.40 1.73 12.21
CA PHE A 85 10.94 2.84 11.40
C PHE A 85 11.12 2.53 9.92
N CYS A 86 10.16 2.95 9.10
CA CYS A 86 10.22 2.90 7.65
C CYS A 86 10.23 4.31 7.07
N ARG A 87 11.14 4.56 6.12
CA ARG A 87 10.99 5.69 5.22
C ARG A 87 9.86 5.38 4.23
N THR A 88 8.88 6.26 4.18
CA THR A 88 7.70 6.10 3.34
C THR A 88 8.00 6.40 1.87
N VAL A 89 7.34 5.66 0.97
CA VAL A 89 7.52 5.82 -0.49
C VAL A 89 6.87 7.09 -1.04
N ASP A 90 5.80 7.55 -0.40
CA ASP A 90 4.96 8.64 -0.89
C ASP A 90 5.36 10.01 -0.34
N THR A 91 5.80 10.09 0.93
CA THR A 91 6.12 11.36 1.59
C THR A 91 7.58 11.47 2.05
N GLY A 92 8.36 10.38 2.02
CA GLY A 92 9.76 10.38 2.46
C GLY A 92 9.93 10.56 3.98
N ARG A 93 8.83 10.64 4.74
CA ARG A 93 8.84 10.66 6.21
C ARG A 93 9.36 9.34 6.76
N LEU A 94 10.03 9.40 7.90
CA LEU A 94 10.47 8.24 8.67
C LEU A 94 9.44 8.01 9.79
N ILE A 95 8.61 6.98 9.64
CA ILE A 95 7.50 6.66 10.56
C ILE A 95 7.69 5.27 11.19
N PRO A 96 7.22 5.04 12.42
CA PRO A 96 7.26 3.73 13.09
C PRO A 96 6.27 2.74 12.47
N LEU A 97 6.51 1.43 12.67
CA LEU A 97 5.65 0.35 12.18
C LEU A 97 4.39 0.10 13.04
N ASP A 98 4.27 0.75 14.20
CA ASP A 98 3.13 0.65 15.12
C ASP A 98 1.91 1.48 14.69
N ARG A 99 1.95 2.11 13.51
CA ARG A 99 0.84 2.87 12.97
C ARG A 99 -0.33 1.92 12.69
N THR A 100 -1.39 2.05 13.48
CA THR A 100 -2.60 1.24 13.38
C THR A 100 -3.32 1.42 12.03
N TRP A 101 -4.07 0.40 11.60
CA TRP A 101 -4.90 0.47 10.40
C TRP A 101 -6.17 -0.38 10.53
N THR A 102 -7.13 -0.11 9.66
CA THR A 102 -8.36 -0.90 9.48
C THR A 102 -8.20 -1.81 8.26
N THR A 103 -8.53 -3.09 8.41
CA THR A 103 -8.49 -4.05 7.29
C THR A 103 -9.89 -4.40 6.84
N HIS A 104 -10.20 -4.20 5.55
CA HIS A 104 -11.46 -4.57 4.92
C HIS A 104 -11.26 -5.82 4.05
N LEU A 105 -11.88 -6.92 4.47
CA LEU A 105 -11.86 -8.19 3.75
C LEU A 105 -13.18 -8.39 3.00
N PHE A 106 -13.09 -8.51 1.68
CA PHE A 106 -14.21 -8.85 0.81
C PHE A 106 -14.12 -10.32 0.42
N HIS A 107 -15.11 -11.11 0.78
CA HIS A 107 -15.09 -12.56 0.55
C HIS A 107 -16.47 -13.07 0.12
N HIS A 108 -16.51 -14.25 -0.51
CA HIS A 108 -17.78 -14.88 -0.83
C HIS A 108 -18.47 -15.39 0.45
N ARG A 109 -19.81 -15.37 0.50
CA ARG A 109 -20.60 -15.80 1.68
C ARG A 109 -20.30 -17.23 2.13
N SER A 110 -20.04 -18.14 1.18
CA SER A 110 -19.72 -19.54 1.49
C SER A 110 -18.41 -19.72 2.27
N MET A 111 -17.54 -18.70 2.29
CA MET A 111 -16.30 -18.76 3.06
C MET A 111 -16.56 -18.58 4.56
N GLN A 112 -17.59 -17.83 4.96
CA GLN A 112 -18.00 -17.74 6.37
C GLN A 112 -18.56 -19.07 6.88
N GLU A 113 -19.36 -19.74 6.05
CA GLU A 113 -19.99 -21.03 6.38
C GLU A 113 -18.97 -22.13 6.70
N ARG A 114 -17.77 -22.05 6.10
CA ARG A 114 -16.67 -23.01 6.32
C ARG A 114 -15.85 -22.75 7.58
N LYS A 115 -16.28 -21.83 8.46
CA LYS A 115 -15.51 -21.36 9.63
C LYS A 115 -14.13 -20.78 9.24
N PHE A 116 -13.98 -20.28 8.02
CA PHE A 116 -12.76 -19.63 7.59
C PHE A 116 -12.66 -18.27 8.28
N HIS A 117 -11.89 -18.21 9.37
CA HIS A 117 -11.88 -17.06 10.27
C HIS A 117 -11.05 -15.92 9.65
N MET A 118 -11.67 -14.78 9.35
CA MET A 118 -11.01 -13.64 8.69
C MET A 118 -9.81 -13.10 9.46
N MET A 119 -9.81 -13.20 10.79
CA MET A 119 -8.62 -12.83 11.58
C MET A 119 -7.42 -13.75 11.26
N HIS A 120 -7.65 -15.03 10.94
CA HIS A 120 -6.56 -15.94 10.58
C HIS A 120 -5.93 -15.52 9.25
N VAL A 121 -6.74 -15.07 8.27
CA VAL A 121 -6.23 -14.52 7.00
C VAL A 121 -5.31 -13.33 7.27
N VAL A 122 -5.75 -12.38 8.08
CA VAL A 122 -4.93 -11.20 8.41
C VAL A 122 -3.70 -11.57 9.23
N PHE A 123 -3.84 -12.46 10.21
CA PHE A 123 -2.72 -12.94 11.02
C PHE A 123 -1.63 -13.60 10.18
N THR A 124 -2.00 -14.42 9.19
CA THR A 124 -1.02 -15.08 8.31
C THR A 124 -0.23 -14.11 7.44
N MET A 125 -0.77 -12.92 7.16
CA MET A 125 -0.15 -11.88 6.33
C MET A 125 0.34 -10.69 7.17
N LEU A 126 0.33 -10.80 8.50
CA LEU A 126 0.47 -9.65 9.38
C LEU A 126 1.83 -8.94 9.20
N PRO A 127 2.98 -9.63 9.14
CA PRO A 127 4.27 -8.97 8.93
C PRO A 127 4.32 -8.17 7.62
N GLU A 128 3.74 -8.71 6.55
CA GLU A 128 3.68 -8.07 5.25
C GLU A 128 2.75 -6.86 5.26
N LEU A 129 1.58 -6.97 5.92
CA LEU A 129 0.64 -5.86 6.08
C LEU A 129 1.23 -4.71 6.89
N MET A 130 1.95 -5.02 7.97
CA MET A 130 2.66 -4.03 8.78
C MET A 130 3.69 -3.25 7.96
N LEU A 131 4.49 -3.95 7.15
CA LEU A 131 5.46 -3.30 6.27
C LEU A 131 4.77 -2.47 5.19
N LEU A 132 3.75 -3.01 4.53
CA LEU A 132 2.99 -2.26 3.51
C LEU A 132 2.35 -0.99 4.10
N ARG A 133 1.80 -1.08 5.31
CA ARG A 133 1.26 0.07 6.04
C ARG A 133 2.36 1.06 6.40
N GLY A 134 3.46 0.60 6.99
CA GLY A 134 4.56 1.45 7.43
C GLY A 134 5.31 2.15 6.30
N MET A 135 5.23 1.61 5.08
CA MET A 135 5.85 2.21 3.89
C MET A 135 5.01 3.30 3.24
N HIS A 136 3.76 3.49 3.64
CA HIS A 136 2.88 4.50 3.09
C HIS A 136 2.40 5.42 4.18
N ASP A 137 2.69 6.70 4.09
CA ASP A 137 2.23 7.66 5.07
C ASP A 137 0.72 7.93 4.90
N GLY A 138 0.34 8.41 3.70
CA GLY A 138 -1.01 8.89 3.45
C GLY A 138 -1.89 7.89 2.69
N GLY A 139 -3.11 7.68 3.18
CA GLY A 139 -4.14 6.89 2.47
C GLY A 139 -3.91 5.38 2.53
N CYS A 140 -3.23 4.91 3.58
CA CYS A 140 -3.02 3.50 3.88
C CYS A 140 -3.62 3.10 5.25
N ASP A 141 -4.38 3.98 5.91
CA ASP A 141 -5.11 3.65 7.14
C ASP A 141 -6.23 2.62 6.92
N GLU A 142 -6.63 2.44 5.65
CA GLU A 142 -7.56 1.42 5.21
C GLU A 142 -6.86 0.48 4.22
N ILE A 143 -6.75 -0.80 4.58
CA ILE A 143 -6.21 -1.85 3.71
C ILE A 143 -7.35 -2.69 3.15
N TYR A 144 -7.31 -2.95 1.85
CA TYR A 144 -8.37 -3.65 1.12
C TYR A 144 -7.87 -5.00 0.61
N ILE A 145 -8.54 -6.08 1.01
CA ILE A 145 -8.21 -7.46 0.65
C ILE A 145 -9.44 -8.12 0.02
N ILE A 146 -9.28 -8.72 -1.16
CA ILE A 146 -10.31 -9.57 -1.77
C ILE A 146 -9.86 -11.02 -1.64
N VAL A 147 -10.64 -11.81 -0.89
CA VAL A 147 -10.39 -13.23 -0.63
C VAL A 147 -11.04 -14.06 -1.72
N THR A 148 -10.25 -14.95 -2.33
CA THR A 148 -10.64 -15.79 -3.46
C THR A 148 -10.12 -17.22 -3.29
N ASP A 149 -10.65 -18.17 -4.05
CA ASP A 149 -10.09 -19.52 -4.19
C ASP A 149 -9.34 -19.73 -5.53
N LEU A 150 -8.89 -18.63 -6.16
CA LEU A 150 -8.15 -18.69 -7.41
C LEU A 150 -6.80 -19.39 -7.22
N LYS A 151 -6.40 -20.18 -8.21
CA LYS A 151 -5.04 -20.71 -8.34
C LYS A 151 -4.12 -19.65 -8.92
N ARG A 152 -2.80 -19.89 -8.80
CA ARG A 152 -1.75 -18.98 -9.30
C ARG A 152 -1.98 -18.49 -10.73
N GLN A 153 -2.16 -19.38 -11.70
CA GLN A 153 -2.39 -18.98 -13.11
C GLN A 153 -3.67 -18.15 -13.27
N GLU A 154 -4.73 -18.47 -12.53
CA GLU A 154 -6.00 -17.73 -12.60
C GLU A 154 -5.88 -16.34 -11.97
N MET A 155 -5.06 -16.19 -10.92
CA MET A 155 -4.71 -14.89 -10.35
C MET A 155 -3.84 -14.08 -11.29
N ASP A 156 -2.87 -14.69 -11.96
CA ASP A 156 -2.03 -14.01 -12.95
C ASP A 156 -2.88 -13.52 -14.14
N ASP A 157 -3.83 -14.32 -14.63
CA ASP A 157 -4.81 -13.94 -15.65
C ASP A 157 -5.71 -12.77 -15.18
N ALA A 158 -6.24 -12.83 -13.95
CA ALA A 158 -7.05 -11.77 -13.36
C ALA A 158 -6.25 -10.45 -13.23
N THR A 159 -5.01 -10.55 -12.78
CA THR A 159 -4.09 -9.41 -12.65
C THR A 159 -3.74 -8.80 -14.00
N ALA A 160 -3.47 -9.62 -15.01
CA ALA A 160 -3.23 -9.15 -16.39
C ALA A 160 -4.46 -8.39 -16.92
N PHE A 161 -5.66 -8.91 -16.69
CA PHE A 161 -6.90 -8.23 -17.03
C PHE A 161 -7.05 -6.90 -16.28
N PHE A 162 -6.80 -6.86 -14.97
CA PHE A 162 -6.91 -5.60 -14.21
C PHE A 162 -5.91 -4.55 -14.69
N LYS A 163 -4.70 -4.94 -15.10
CA LYS A 163 -3.75 -4.02 -15.75
C LYS A 163 -4.27 -3.50 -17.08
N LEU A 164 -4.78 -4.39 -17.95
CA LEU A 164 -5.37 -4.01 -19.25
C LEU A 164 -6.52 -3.01 -19.06
N LEU A 165 -7.44 -3.32 -18.14
CA LEU A 165 -8.60 -2.50 -17.82
C LEU A 165 -8.20 -1.16 -17.20
N CYS A 166 -7.40 -1.18 -16.14
CA CYS A 166 -6.99 0.03 -15.41
C CYS A 166 -6.20 0.97 -16.30
N ARG A 167 -5.25 0.42 -17.08
CA ARG A 167 -4.52 1.19 -18.06
C ARG A 167 -5.53 1.82 -19.00
N ASN A 168 -6.45 1.12 -19.64
CA ASN A 168 -7.19 1.73 -20.75
C ASN A 168 -8.49 2.48 -20.39
N THR A 169 -9.03 2.33 -19.18
CA THR A 169 -10.34 2.92 -18.81
C THR A 169 -10.29 3.97 -17.71
N PHE A 170 -9.31 3.93 -16.81
CA PHE A 170 -9.30 4.87 -15.68
C PHE A 170 -8.84 6.26 -16.14
N GLY A 171 -9.76 7.23 -16.02
CA GLY A 171 -9.49 8.65 -16.30
C GLY A 171 -9.33 8.99 -17.78
N ARG A 172 -9.68 8.09 -18.70
CA ARG A 172 -9.59 8.29 -20.15
C ARG A 172 -10.70 7.58 -20.89
N THR A 173 -11.03 8.06 -22.09
CA THR A 173 -11.91 7.33 -23.01
C THR A 173 -11.16 6.13 -23.58
N CYS A 174 -11.76 4.94 -23.47
CA CYS A 174 -11.19 3.73 -24.03
C CYS A 174 -11.34 3.74 -25.56
N LYS A 175 -10.37 3.17 -26.29
CA LYS A 175 -10.47 3.03 -27.75
C LYS A 175 -11.39 1.83 -28.07
N PRO A 176 -12.23 1.87 -29.12
CA PRO A 176 -13.13 0.77 -29.45
C PRO A 176 -12.44 -0.60 -29.61
N SER A 177 -11.25 -0.64 -30.22
CA SER A 177 -10.48 -1.89 -30.38
C SER A 177 -10.06 -2.48 -29.03
N VAL A 178 -9.73 -1.63 -28.05
CA VAL A 178 -9.32 -2.04 -26.72
C VAL A 178 -10.53 -2.40 -25.86
N GLU A 179 -11.68 -1.75 -26.08
CA GLU A 179 -12.94 -2.17 -25.44
C GLU A 179 -13.32 -3.60 -25.83
N GLN A 180 -13.19 -3.95 -27.11
CA GLN A 180 -13.43 -5.31 -27.60
C GLN A 180 -12.46 -6.32 -26.95
N GLU A 181 -11.17 -5.97 -26.84
CA GLU A 181 -10.16 -6.79 -26.17
C GLU A 181 -10.50 -7.00 -24.68
N ILE A 182 -10.86 -5.93 -23.97
CA ILE A 182 -11.28 -6.00 -22.56
C ILE A 182 -12.51 -6.90 -22.39
N GLN A 183 -13.52 -6.76 -23.27
CA GLN A 183 -14.72 -7.60 -23.22
C GLN A 183 -14.38 -9.07 -23.47
N TYR A 184 -13.53 -9.34 -24.46
CA TYR A 184 -13.07 -10.69 -24.79
C TYR A 184 -12.35 -11.33 -23.61
N GLU A 185 -11.34 -10.66 -23.03
CA GLU A 185 -10.59 -11.17 -21.89
C GLU A 185 -11.47 -11.36 -20.65
N HIS A 186 -12.37 -10.40 -20.37
CA HIS A 186 -13.33 -10.54 -19.28
C HIS A 186 -14.20 -11.80 -19.45
N MET A 187 -14.69 -12.05 -20.67
CA MET A 187 -15.51 -13.21 -20.98
C MET A 187 -14.70 -14.52 -20.90
N ARG A 188 -13.48 -14.55 -21.44
CA ARG A 188 -12.56 -15.69 -21.36
C ARG A 188 -12.31 -16.10 -19.91
N ILE A 189 -11.92 -15.14 -19.06
CA ILE A 189 -11.63 -15.39 -17.65
C ILE A 189 -12.91 -15.81 -16.92
N SER A 190 -14.02 -15.10 -17.13
CA SER A 190 -15.32 -15.45 -16.53
C SER A 190 -15.73 -16.89 -16.83
N HIS A 191 -15.65 -17.33 -18.09
CA HIS A 191 -15.98 -18.70 -18.48
C HIS A 191 -15.01 -19.73 -17.89
N THR A 192 -13.72 -19.40 -17.85
CA THR A 192 -12.69 -20.28 -17.28
C THR A 192 -12.94 -20.51 -15.79
N LEU A 193 -13.14 -19.43 -15.03
CA LEU A 193 -13.38 -19.49 -13.59
C LEU A 193 -14.73 -20.12 -13.26
N ALA A 194 -15.77 -19.88 -14.08
CA ALA A 194 -17.06 -20.55 -13.94
C ALA A 194 -16.96 -22.06 -14.17
N ARG A 195 -16.22 -22.51 -15.19
CA ARG A 195 -15.98 -23.94 -15.47
C ARG A 195 -15.24 -24.61 -14.30
N HIS A 196 -14.29 -23.91 -13.69
CA HIS A 196 -13.56 -24.38 -12.51
C HIS A 196 -14.33 -24.19 -11.19
N ARG A 197 -15.55 -23.64 -11.23
CA ARG A 197 -16.42 -23.39 -10.06
C ARG A 197 -15.72 -22.55 -8.98
N ARG A 198 -14.95 -21.55 -9.40
CA ARG A 198 -14.26 -20.63 -8.48
C ARG A 198 -15.23 -19.74 -7.73
N THR A 199 -14.87 -19.43 -6.50
CA THR A 199 -15.61 -18.56 -5.59
C THR A 199 -14.66 -17.53 -4.94
N PRO A 200 -14.97 -16.22 -5.05
CA PRO A 200 -16.04 -15.63 -5.87
C PRO A 200 -15.85 -15.84 -7.37
N CYS A 201 -16.94 -15.70 -8.15
CA CYS A 201 -16.81 -15.73 -9.60
C CYS A 201 -16.15 -14.44 -10.11
N PHE A 202 -15.58 -14.47 -11.31
CA PHE A 202 -14.80 -13.33 -11.83
C PHE A 202 -15.56 -11.99 -11.85
N PRO A 203 -16.84 -11.93 -12.29
CA PRO A 203 -17.60 -10.67 -12.24
C PRO A 203 -17.74 -10.09 -10.83
N GLN A 204 -17.84 -10.93 -9.79
CA GLN A 204 -17.91 -10.47 -8.40
C GLN A 204 -16.57 -9.87 -7.95
N ILE A 205 -15.45 -10.50 -8.33
CA ILE A 205 -14.10 -10.00 -8.05
C ILE A 205 -13.88 -8.66 -8.79
N ASP A 206 -14.14 -8.61 -10.09
CA ASP A 206 -13.95 -7.39 -10.90
C ASP A 206 -14.80 -6.22 -10.40
N LEU A 207 -16.10 -6.46 -10.15
CA LEU A 207 -17.00 -5.42 -9.65
C LEU A 207 -16.47 -4.83 -8.35
N THR A 208 -16.12 -5.69 -7.38
CA THR A 208 -15.61 -5.27 -6.07
C THR A 208 -14.29 -4.54 -6.21
N PHE A 209 -13.36 -5.08 -6.99
CA PHE A 209 -12.05 -4.52 -7.24
C PHE A 209 -12.14 -3.10 -7.82
N ARG A 210 -12.92 -2.92 -8.90
CA ARG A 210 -13.14 -1.60 -9.49
C ARG A 210 -13.84 -0.66 -8.52
N ALA A 211 -14.84 -1.13 -7.76
CA ALA A 211 -15.55 -0.30 -6.80
C ALA A 211 -14.61 0.26 -5.71
N ILE A 212 -13.70 -0.57 -5.19
CA ILE A 212 -12.64 -0.15 -4.27
C ILE A 212 -11.77 0.94 -4.93
N LEU A 213 -11.31 0.72 -6.17
CA LEU A 213 -10.47 1.70 -6.86
C LEU A 213 -11.16 3.07 -7.07
N TYR A 214 -12.45 3.08 -7.42
CA TYR A 214 -13.20 4.31 -7.67
C TYR A 214 -13.59 5.05 -6.40
N GLU A 215 -14.12 4.33 -5.41
CA GLU A 215 -14.65 4.95 -4.18
C GLU A 215 -13.56 5.25 -3.16
N LYS A 216 -12.61 4.32 -2.99
CA LYS A 216 -11.63 4.35 -1.90
C LYS A 216 -10.25 4.84 -2.34
N ARG A 217 -9.91 4.63 -3.61
CA ARG A 217 -8.65 5.09 -4.23
C ARG A 217 -7.39 4.67 -3.43
N PRO A 218 -7.29 3.41 -3.00
CA PRO A 218 -6.20 2.97 -2.13
C PRO A 218 -4.84 3.06 -2.84
N ARG A 219 -3.75 2.92 -2.09
CA ARG A 219 -2.40 2.84 -2.67
C ARG A 219 -2.17 1.50 -3.36
N PHE A 220 -2.66 0.44 -2.74
CA PHE A 220 -2.63 -0.92 -3.25
C PHE A 220 -3.91 -1.68 -2.86
N ILE A 221 -4.17 -2.80 -3.52
CA ILE A 221 -5.21 -3.77 -3.17
C ILE A 221 -4.56 -5.15 -3.13
N ILE A 222 -4.95 -6.02 -2.20
CA ILE A 222 -4.44 -7.38 -2.11
C ILE A 222 -5.49 -8.35 -2.64
N LEU A 223 -5.12 -9.17 -3.62
CA LEU A 223 -5.86 -10.39 -3.95
C LEU A 223 -5.26 -11.53 -3.15
N PHE A 224 -6.06 -12.14 -2.28
CA PHE A 224 -5.63 -13.22 -1.40
C PHE A 224 -6.28 -14.55 -1.81
N SER A 225 -5.47 -15.60 -1.84
CA SER A 225 -5.89 -16.99 -1.90
C SER A 225 -5.05 -17.78 -0.91
N THR A 226 -5.56 -18.90 -0.41
CA THR A 226 -4.90 -19.73 0.62
C THR A 226 -3.50 -20.21 0.23
N SER A 227 -3.19 -20.25 -1.07
CA SER A 227 -1.90 -20.69 -1.61
C SER A 227 -1.09 -19.59 -2.28
N TYR A 228 -1.66 -18.40 -2.49
CA TYR A 228 -1.03 -17.35 -3.29
C TYR A 228 -1.71 -16.00 -3.05
N SER A 229 -0.93 -14.95 -2.83
CA SER A 229 -1.46 -13.59 -2.74
C SER A 229 -0.64 -12.61 -3.58
N GLN A 230 -1.32 -11.59 -4.09
CA GLN A 230 -0.76 -10.62 -5.01
C GLN A 230 -1.13 -9.20 -4.60
N ILE A 231 -0.12 -8.35 -4.48
CA ILE A 231 -0.29 -6.93 -4.20
C ILE A 231 -0.42 -6.19 -5.53
N LEU A 232 -1.53 -5.49 -5.73
CA LEU A 232 -1.81 -4.67 -6.90
C LEU A 232 -1.63 -3.19 -6.55
N PHE A 233 -0.47 -2.63 -6.90
CA PHE A 233 -0.18 -1.22 -6.67
C PHE A 233 -0.89 -0.36 -7.70
N THR A 234 -1.55 0.71 -7.24
CA THR A 234 -2.29 1.58 -8.15
C THR A 234 -1.40 2.50 -9.00
N HIS A 235 -0.15 2.71 -8.58
CA HIS A 235 0.83 3.57 -9.26
C HIS A 235 2.26 3.16 -8.91
N HIS A 236 3.21 3.38 -9.83
CA HIS A 236 4.63 3.03 -9.64
C HIS A 236 5.28 3.69 -8.42
N SER A 237 4.87 4.90 -8.06
CA SER A 237 5.39 5.61 -6.88
C SER A 237 4.91 5.05 -5.54
N TYR A 238 4.02 4.06 -5.55
CA TYR A 238 3.59 3.34 -4.34
C TYR A 238 4.31 2.01 -4.20
N VAL A 239 5.15 1.64 -5.16
CA VAL A 239 5.94 0.43 -5.09
C VAL A 239 7.18 0.72 -4.24
N PRO A 240 7.45 -0.08 -3.21
CA PRO A 240 8.71 0.00 -2.48
C PRO A 240 9.95 -0.28 -3.32
N GLU A 241 11.10 0.21 -2.88
CA GLU A 241 12.39 -0.01 -3.53
C GLU A 241 12.85 -1.48 -3.39
N ALA A 242 13.48 -2.00 -4.44
CA ALA A 242 13.95 -3.40 -4.52
C ALA A 242 14.88 -3.77 -3.36
N ASP A 243 15.79 -2.84 -3.02
CA ASP A 243 16.85 -3.01 -2.03
C ASP A 243 16.32 -3.40 -0.64
N ILE A 244 15.06 -3.09 -0.33
CA ILE A 244 14.45 -3.47 0.95
C ILE A 244 14.00 -4.92 0.94
N PHE A 245 13.44 -5.42 -0.16
CA PHE A 245 12.73 -6.70 -0.17
C PHE A 245 13.51 -7.84 -0.80
N PHE A 246 14.70 -7.57 -1.34
CA PHE A 246 15.51 -8.57 -2.02
C PHE A 246 15.70 -9.84 -1.16
N ASP A 247 16.03 -9.68 0.12
CA ASP A 247 16.26 -10.76 1.08
C ASP A 247 15.10 -10.98 2.05
N TYR A 248 13.92 -10.41 1.79
CA TYR A 248 12.76 -10.58 2.65
C TYR A 248 12.46 -12.07 2.85
N PRO A 249 12.07 -12.54 4.05
CA PRO A 249 11.80 -13.96 4.25
C PRO A 249 10.78 -14.50 3.25
N THR A 250 11.14 -15.58 2.55
CA THR A 250 10.17 -16.44 1.86
C THR A 250 9.77 -17.56 2.80
N GLY A 251 8.58 -18.12 2.60
CA GLY A 251 8.13 -19.27 3.35
C GLY A 251 6.65 -19.19 3.66
N CYS A 252 6.04 -20.36 3.76
CA CYS A 252 4.73 -20.50 4.35
C CYS A 252 4.88 -21.33 5.64
N LEU A 253 3.98 -21.15 6.61
CA LEU A 253 3.99 -21.92 7.86
C LEU A 253 3.74 -23.43 7.68
N ASN A 254 3.62 -23.92 6.45
CA ASN A 254 3.45 -25.34 6.16
C ASN A 254 4.83 -26.02 6.17
N PRO A 255 5.08 -26.99 7.06
CA PRO A 255 6.34 -27.73 7.09
C PRO A 255 6.61 -28.56 5.82
N CYS A 256 5.62 -28.71 4.93
CA CYS A 256 5.76 -29.35 3.62
C CYS A 256 5.92 -28.34 2.47
N CYS A 257 6.01 -27.03 2.74
CA CYS A 257 6.29 -26.02 1.71
C CYS A 257 7.73 -26.18 1.20
N THR A 258 7.89 -26.30 -0.12
CA THR A 258 9.19 -26.14 -0.78
C THR A 258 9.52 -24.65 -0.94
N ASP A 259 10.80 -24.32 -1.15
CA ASP A 259 11.44 -23.00 -1.05
C ASP A 259 10.82 -21.82 -1.85
N ASP A 260 9.80 -22.07 -2.68
CA ASP A 260 9.14 -21.08 -3.55
C ASP A 260 7.77 -20.58 -3.04
N CYS A 261 7.39 -20.91 -1.80
CA CYS A 261 6.12 -20.45 -1.27
C CYS A 261 6.22 -19.07 -0.60
N GLU A 262 5.67 -18.07 -1.27
CA GLU A 262 5.44 -16.73 -0.72
C GLU A 262 3.95 -16.54 -0.51
N LEU A 263 3.52 -16.38 0.75
CA LEU A 263 2.11 -16.11 1.03
C LEU A 263 1.67 -14.80 0.38
N ILE A 264 2.51 -13.77 0.44
CA ILE A 264 2.38 -12.53 -0.32
C ILE A 264 3.67 -12.26 -1.09
N ARG A 265 3.55 -12.00 -2.39
CA ARG A 265 4.69 -11.59 -3.22
C ARG A 265 5.00 -10.12 -3.07
N PHE A 266 6.00 -9.82 -2.25
CA PHE A 266 6.66 -8.52 -2.34
C PHE A 266 7.44 -8.39 -3.65
N PRO A 267 7.52 -7.18 -4.23
CA PRO A 267 8.28 -6.95 -5.45
C PRO A 267 9.79 -6.92 -5.14
N ARG A 268 10.42 -8.10 -5.04
CA ARG A 268 11.86 -8.24 -4.69
C ARG A 268 12.79 -7.53 -5.66
N ASN A 269 12.42 -7.47 -6.94
CA ASN A 269 13.17 -6.75 -7.98
C ASN A 269 12.58 -5.35 -8.20
N GLY A 270 11.91 -4.80 -7.18
CA GLY A 270 11.35 -3.46 -7.18
C GLY A 270 10.26 -3.24 -8.23
N PRO A 271 10.12 -2.00 -8.74
CA PRO A 271 9.05 -1.59 -9.66
C PRO A 271 8.88 -2.45 -10.91
N GLU A 272 9.95 -3.12 -11.37
CA GLU A 272 9.92 -3.97 -12.57
C GLU A 272 9.17 -5.27 -12.35
N SER A 273 9.29 -5.85 -11.15
CA SER A 273 8.57 -7.09 -10.76
C SER A 273 7.19 -6.82 -10.17
N ALA A 274 6.89 -5.56 -9.84
CA ALA A 274 5.66 -5.19 -9.17
C ALA A 274 4.43 -5.26 -10.09
N GLN A 275 3.29 -5.63 -9.51
CA GLN A 275 2.02 -5.63 -10.22
C GLN A 275 1.39 -4.24 -10.13
N VAL A 276 1.79 -3.37 -11.05
CA VAL A 276 1.31 -1.99 -11.11
C VAL A 276 0.15 -1.86 -12.11
N LEU A 277 -0.94 -1.21 -11.70
CA LEU A 277 -2.15 -1.02 -12.50
C LEU A 277 -2.09 0.18 -13.46
N ASP A 278 -1.07 1.03 -13.33
CA ASP A 278 -0.86 2.26 -14.10
C ASP A 278 -2.08 3.20 -14.15
N ILE A 279 -2.72 3.37 -13.01
CA ILE A 279 -3.84 4.31 -12.89
C ILE A 279 -3.27 5.71 -13.00
N LYS A 280 -3.51 6.35 -14.16
CA LYS A 280 -3.12 7.74 -14.40
C LYS A 280 -3.94 8.67 -13.49
N ARG A 281 -3.38 8.98 -12.32
CA ARG A 281 -3.85 10.05 -11.45
C ARG A 281 -3.24 11.36 -11.95
N GLY A 282 -4.03 12.18 -12.65
CA GLY A 282 -3.53 13.42 -13.26
C GLY A 282 -4.45 13.98 -14.35
N GLY A 283 -4.82 15.26 -14.27
CA GLY A 283 -5.69 15.95 -15.25
C GLY A 283 -6.90 16.58 -14.55
N LYS A 284 -8.06 16.68 -15.24
CA LYS A 284 -9.33 17.19 -14.68
C LYS A 284 -9.80 16.45 -13.40
N TYR A 285 -9.26 15.26 -13.12
CA TYR A 285 -9.74 14.35 -12.06
C TYR A 285 -8.72 14.04 -10.95
N GLY A 286 -7.54 14.67 -10.91
CA GLY A 286 -6.60 14.47 -9.80
C GLY A 286 -5.21 15.06 -9.96
N LYS A 287 -4.50 15.21 -8.83
CA LYS A 287 -3.09 15.65 -8.78
C LYS A 287 -2.18 14.54 -9.30
N ARG A 288 -1.15 14.90 -10.10
CA ARG A 288 -0.07 13.98 -10.48
C ARG A 288 0.58 13.43 -9.22
N VAL A 289 0.66 12.11 -9.11
CA VAL A 289 1.38 11.45 -8.02
C VAL A 289 2.87 11.61 -8.30
N LYS A 290 3.55 12.35 -7.42
CA LYS A 290 5.00 12.48 -7.41
C LYS A 290 5.47 12.09 -6.02
N ARG A 291 6.63 11.43 -5.94
CA ARG A 291 7.36 11.27 -4.68
C ARG A 291 7.61 12.66 -4.12
N ARG A 292 7.35 12.86 -2.84
CA ARG A 292 7.58 14.12 -2.13
C ARG A 292 8.55 13.86 -1.00
N GLN A 293 9.36 14.85 -0.68
CA GLN A 293 10.07 14.91 0.59
C GLN A 293 9.26 15.83 1.49
N MET A 294 8.70 15.30 2.57
CA MET A 294 7.85 16.08 3.48
C MET A 294 8.56 16.34 4.81
N CYS A 295 8.09 17.36 5.51
CA CYS A 295 8.46 17.57 6.91
C CYS A 295 8.13 16.30 7.72
N ASN A 296 9.06 15.82 8.54
CA ASN A 296 8.90 14.55 9.27
C ASN A 296 7.79 14.57 10.31
N TRP A 297 7.49 15.74 10.90
CA TRP A 297 6.35 15.89 11.78
C TRP A 297 5.05 15.58 11.02
N ILE A 298 4.31 14.57 11.50
CA ILE A 298 3.17 13.95 10.81
C ILE A 298 2.04 14.94 10.47
N ASP A 299 1.83 15.95 11.32
CA ASP A 299 0.79 16.97 11.14
C ASP A 299 1.21 18.10 10.18
N CYS A 300 2.43 18.07 9.64
CA CYS A 300 2.96 19.11 8.77
C CYS A 300 2.93 18.74 7.29
N ASP A 301 2.12 19.47 6.52
CA ASP A 301 1.96 19.26 5.08
C ASP A 301 3.03 19.89 4.17
N VAL A 302 4.08 20.49 4.75
CA VAL A 302 5.14 21.14 3.96
C VAL A 302 5.91 20.07 3.17
N CYS A 303 6.02 20.31 1.87
CA CYS A 303 6.76 19.49 0.93
C CYS A 303 8.00 20.27 0.44
N PHE A 304 9.10 19.57 0.24
CA PHE A 304 10.35 20.09 -0.28
C PHE A 304 10.52 19.62 -1.73
N ASP A 305 11.10 20.46 -2.57
CA ASP A 305 11.60 20.06 -3.89
C ASP A 305 12.96 19.33 -3.77
N ALA A 306 13.51 18.92 -4.91
CA ALA A 306 14.80 18.24 -4.96
C ALA A 306 15.95 19.13 -4.44
N ASP A 307 15.79 20.46 -4.48
CA ASP A 307 16.77 21.43 -4.01
C ASP A 307 16.59 21.76 -2.51
N GLY A 308 15.66 21.08 -1.83
CA GLY A 308 15.39 21.28 -0.40
C GLY A 308 14.70 22.62 -0.09
N VAL A 309 14.03 23.22 -1.07
CA VAL A 309 13.21 24.42 -0.90
C VAL A 309 11.75 24.03 -0.74
N ALA A 310 11.05 24.63 0.22
CA ALA A 310 9.63 24.36 0.40
C ALA A 310 8.83 24.77 -0.85
N ILE A 311 8.05 23.84 -1.38
CA ILE A 311 7.08 24.11 -2.43
C ILE A 311 5.81 24.65 -1.75
N GLU A 312 5.54 25.95 -1.88
CA GLU A 312 4.24 26.49 -1.46
C GLU A 312 3.12 25.77 -2.22
N LYS A 313 2.11 25.27 -1.50
CA LYS A 313 0.85 24.85 -2.13
C LYS A 313 0.22 26.11 -2.75
N ARG A 314 0.43 26.32 -4.05
CA ARG A 314 -0.47 27.21 -4.80
C ARG A 314 -1.83 26.54 -4.78
N ASP A 315 -2.75 27.09 -4.00
CA ASP A 315 -4.16 26.71 -4.06
C ASP A 315 -4.66 26.96 -5.48
N ALA A 316 -4.71 25.89 -6.28
CA ALA A 316 -5.22 25.91 -7.65
C ALA A 316 -6.76 25.88 -7.62
N GLY A 317 -7.33 26.93 -7.01
CA GLY A 317 -8.75 27.08 -6.78
C GLY A 317 -9.15 28.55 -6.65
N SER A 318 -8.67 29.42 -7.54
CA SER A 318 -9.31 30.70 -7.81
C SER A 318 -8.92 31.16 -9.21
N THR A 319 -9.72 30.76 -10.19
CA THR A 319 -9.76 31.46 -11.47
C THR A 319 -10.63 32.69 -11.24
N GLU A 320 -10.05 33.87 -11.50
CA GLU A 320 -10.63 35.19 -11.75
C GLU A 320 -10.15 36.29 -10.79
N GLY A 321 -9.54 37.33 -11.37
CA GLY A 321 -9.55 38.68 -10.81
C GLY A 321 -8.23 39.24 -10.32
N SER A 322 -7.55 39.93 -11.24
CA SER A 322 -6.90 41.23 -11.04
C SER A 322 -5.49 41.29 -10.43
N GLU A 323 -4.66 41.93 -11.24
CA GLU A 323 -3.29 42.38 -11.00
C GLU A 323 -3.24 43.35 -9.80
N SER A 324 -2.43 43.01 -8.81
CA SER A 324 -2.00 43.93 -7.76
C SER A 324 -0.60 43.50 -7.31
N SER A 325 0.39 44.18 -7.88
CA SER A 325 1.80 44.12 -7.56
C SER A 325 2.03 44.48 -6.10
N GLY A 326 2.13 43.48 -5.23
CA GLY A 326 2.62 43.61 -3.87
C GLY A 326 3.65 42.51 -3.61
N GLU A 327 4.93 42.88 -3.60
CA GLU A 327 6.03 42.07 -3.08
C GLU A 327 5.83 41.82 -1.57
N SER A 328 4.90 40.94 -1.22
CA SER A 328 5.00 40.22 0.05
C SER A 328 6.12 39.21 -0.13
N GLY A 329 7.33 39.59 0.30
CA GLY A 329 8.48 38.71 0.43
C GLY A 329 8.17 37.57 1.40
N ARG A 330 7.46 36.55 0.92
CA ARG A 330 7.25 35.31 1.66
C ARG A 330 8.61 34.67 1.87
N ALA A 331 9.02 34.60 3.13
CA ALA A 331 10.29 34.03 3.52
C ALA A 331 10.39 32.60 2.98
N ARG A 332 11.41 32.34 2.15
CA ARG A 332 11.71 31.00 1.66
C ARG A 332 11.94 30.09 2.86
N ILE A 333 11.09 29.10 3.04
CA ILE A 333 11.28 28.09 4.08
C ILE A 333 12.38 27.14 3.59
N VAL A 334 13.55 27.24 4.23
CA VAL A 334 14.71 26.37 3.98
C VAL A 334 14.55 25.10 4.82
N THR A 335 14.74 23.95 4.20
CA THR A 335 14.71 22.66 4.89
C THR A 335 15.81 22.57 5.93
N LYS A 336 15.47 22.04 7.12
CA LYS A 336 16.42 21.72 8.19
C LYS A 336 16.50 20.21 8.35
N THR A 337 17.60 19.63 7.89
CA THR A 337 17.90 18.21 8.11
C THR A 337 18.38 17.99 9.55
N CYS A 338 18.00 16.87 10.18
CA CYS A 338 18.51 16.53 11.51
C CYS A 338 20.04 16.43 11.48
N SER A 339 20.73 17.24 12.28
CA SER A 339 22.19 17.29 12.30
C SER A 339 22.86 15.98 12.78
N LYS A 340 22.14 15.14 13.52
CA LYS A 340 22.67 13.91 14.12
C LYS A 340 22.57 12.70 13.18
N CYS A 341 21.37 12.35 12.75
CA CYS A 341 21.15 11.16 11.90
C CYS A 341 21.13 11.49 10.41
N ARG A 342 20.85 12.75 10.05
CA ARG A 342 20.66 13.21 8.67
C ARG A 342 19.57 12.49 7.86
N LEU A 343 18.71 11.70 8.53
CA LEU A 343 17.66 10.92 7.86
C LEU A 343 16.37 11.71 7.63
N VAL A 344 16.08 12.71 8.45
CA VAL A 344 14.77 13.38 8.45
C VAL A 344 14.91 14.88 8.23
N ASN A 345 13.89 15.45 7.60
CA ASN A 345 13.83 16.86 7.22
C ASN A 345 12.67 17.55 7.95
N TYR A 346 12.91 18.78 8.41
CA TYR A 346 11.92 19.61 9.08
C TYR A 346 11.86 20.99 8.45
N CYS A 347 10.67 21.60 8.39
CA CYS A 347 10.54 22.98 7.94
C CYS A 347 10.84 23.99 9.07
N SER A 348 10.89 23.56 10.33
CA SER A 348 11.19 24.42 11.48
C SER A 348 11.79 23.62 12.65
N LEU A 349 12.45 24.33 13.58
CA LEU A 349 12.94 23.72 14.83
C LEU A 349 11.79 23.34 15.77
N ASP A 350 10.66 24.03 15.68
CA ASP A 350 9.45 23.70 16.45
C ASP A 350 8.92 22.32 16.06
N HIS A 351 8.84 22.03 14.76
CA HIS A 351 8.38 20.71 14.28
C HIS A 351 9.35 19.60 14.67
N GLN A 352 10.67 19.88 14.67
CA GLN A 352 11.65 18.93 15.18
C GLN A 352 11.42 18.64 16.68
N ARG A 353 11.10 19.65 17.49
CA ARG A 353 10.82 19.48 18.93
C ARG A 353 9.55 18.66 19.15
N LYS A 354 8.49 18.91 18.38
CA LYS A 354 7.22 18.15 18.45
C LYS A 354 7.41 16.69 18.07
N ASP A 355 8.24 16.41 17.08
CA ASP A 355 8.57 15.06 16.59
C ASP A 355 9.64 14.35 17.44
N TRP A 356 10.31 15.06 18.36
CA TRP A 356 11.53 14.57 19.00
C TRP A 356 11.33 13.31 19.83
N GLU A 357 10.19 13.18 20.52
CA GLU A 357 9.89 12.02 21.35
C GLU A 357 9.85 10.72 20.54
N GLU A 358 9.32 10.78 19.32
CA GLU A 358 9.26 9.66 18.39
C GLU A 358 10.62 9.46 17.69
N HIS A 359 11.20 10.53 17.14
CA HIS A 359 12.44 10.48 16.38
C HIS A 359 13.66 10.05 17.23
N LYS A 360 13.76 10.42 18.51
CA LYS A 360 14.93 10.09 19.35
C LYS A 360 15.13 8.57 19.52
N ARG A 361 14.08 7.76 19.31
CA ARG A 361 14.12 6.29 19.32
C ARG A 361 15.05 5.75 18.23
N VAL A 362 15.01 6.38 17.05
CA VAL A 362 15.80 5.98 15.89
C VAL A 362 16.99 6.91 15.59
N CYS A 363 17.08 8.08 16.23
CA CYS A 363 18.15 9.05 15.98
C CYS A 363 19.53 8.61 16.53
N SER A 364 20.36 8.02 15.66
CA SER A 364 21.77 7.68 15.87
C SER A 364 22.70 8.58 15.03
N LYS A 365 24.01 8.58 15.31
CA LYS A 365 24.98 9.29 14.44
C LYS A 365 25.04 8.54 13.12
N GLY A 366 24.71 9.24 12.03
CA GLY A 366 24.85 8.75 10.66
C GLY A 366 26.28 8.78 10.16
#